data_AF-A0A2D1IKS2-F1
#
_entry.id   AF-A0A2D1IKS2-F1
#
_cell.length_a   1.000
_cell.length_b   1.000
_cell.length_c   1.000
_cell.angle_alpha   90.00
_cell.angle_beta   90.00
_cell.angle_gamma   90.00
#
_symmetry.space_group_name_H-M   'P 1'
#
loop_
_entity.id
_entity.type
_entity.pdbx_description
1 polymer ?
#
loop_
_entity_poly.entity_id
_entity_poly.type
_entity_poly.pdbx_seq_one_letter_code
_entity_poly.pdbx_strand_id
1 'polypeptide(L)'
;MSQTITLYVDGACRGNGKEIAVGGWGAYIQNGADEHKIYGGELQTTNNRMELMAAIEGISVCPKDAKLVIWTDSNYVKKGITEWIEGWKRKNWKDVKNPDLWKQLDAVCQGRDIDWHWIKGHAGHTGNEMADQLANLGADLALKNGEKSRHVPAIHFAASSETQAQDIKKPEKDWLLDDPFGLELAEAEEMDEVMEDESELVMESNLDDESNAAEEAPTNTQLHPQIVITPATLDLHGPRQLILDTETTGFYYQDGDRIIEVGAIEMVNRKLTGSSIHIYINPKKPVGESVTVHGITDEFLQDKPLFEDISQVLFDYLKGAEIIAHNATFDMNFLDMEFKRAGFQTLSEVCEVTDTLAMAKSRHPGQKNSLDALVRRYEIPQRDRTFHGALLDAEILSDVYLAMTGGQVSFDMDALSHSEEQNSSSGSIKIEIDLPVILPSDEELAEHENWVKQYEEKHGAPCLFAK
;
A
#
# COMPACT_ATOMS: atom_id res chain seq x y z
N MET A 1 -32.35 -7.59 32.99
CA MET A 1 -30.92 -7.32 32.71
C MET A 1 -30.84 -6.89 31.26
N SER A 2 -29.92 -6.00 30.87
CA SER A 2 -29.72 -5.69 29.44
C SER A 2 -29.28 -6.96 28.70
N GLN A 3 -29.91 -7.24 27.56
CA GLN A 3 -29.54 -8.36 26.71
C GLN A 3 -28.14 -8.09 26.14
N THR A 4 -27.20 -9.01 26.34
CA THR A 4 -25.84 -8.88 25.80
C THR A 4 -25.74 -9.71 24.52
N ILE A 5 -25.48 -9.05 23.40
CA ILE A 5 -25.42 -9.63 22.07
C ILE A 5 -23.96 -9.59 21.62
N THR A 6 -23.42 -10.73 21.19
CA THR A 6 -22.06 -10.81 20.63
C THR A 6 -22.14 -10.75 19.11
N LEU A 7 -21.30 -9.92 18.49
CA LEU A 7 -21.22 -9.77 17.04
C LEU A 7 -19.79 -10.09 16.59
N TYR A 8 -19.66 -10.78 15.45
CA TYR A 8 -18.42 -10.92 14.70
C TYR A 8 -18.63 -10.27 13.33
N VAL A 9 -17.76 -9.34 12.95
CA VAL A 9 -17.91 -8.53 11.72
C VAL A 9 -16.62 -8.49 10.92
N ASP A 10 -16.74 -8.73 9.62
CA ASP A 10 -15.63 -8.94 8.67
C ASP A 10 -16.04 -8.42 7.27
N GLY A 11 -15.10 -7.87 6.52
CA GLY A 11 -15.27 -7.46 5.13
C GLY A 11 -14.17 -7.99 4.22
N ALA A 12 -14.55 -8.71 3.17
CA ALA A 12 -13.65 -9.28 2.17
C ALA A 12 -13.76 -8.55 0.82
N CYS A 13 -12.64 -8.30 0.14
CA CYS A 13 -12.63 -7.65 -1.18
C CYS A 13 -11.70 -8.35 -2.18
N ARG A 14 -12.30 -9.02 -3.17
CA ARG A 14 -11.59 -9.69 -4.27
C ARG A 14 -11.25 -8.66 -5.35
N GLY A 15 -9.96 -8.51 -5.66
CA GLY A 15 -9.50 -7.48 -6.59
C GLY A 15 -9.40 -6.08 -5.99
N ASN A 16 -9.34 -5.94 -4.67
CA ASN A 16 -9.14 -4.65 -3.97
C ASN A 16 -8.04 -3.80 -4.62
N GLY A 17 -8.36 -2.56 -5.00
CA GLY A 17 -7.44 -1.66 -5.72
C GLY A 17 -7.34 -1.86 -7.23
N LYS A 18 -8.22 -2.68 -7.85
CA LYS A 18 -8.38 -2.80 -9.31
C LYS A 18 -9.71 -2.21 -9.78
N GLU A 19 -9.79 -1.93 -11.07
CA GLU A 19 -10.99 -1.43 -11.78
C GLU A 19 -12.23 -2.34 -11.60
N ILE A 20 -12.01 -3.66 -11.54
CA ILE A 20 -13.03 -4.64 -11.15
C ILE A 20 -12.66 -5.21 -9.77
N ALA A 21 -13.07 -4.49 -8.73
CA ALA A 21 -13.06 -4.95 -7.34
C ALA A 21 -14.48 -5.39 -6.92
N VAL A 22 -14.60 -6.55 -6.27
CA VAL A 22 -15.87 -7.06 -5.75
C VAL A 22 -15.72 -7.30 -4.25
N GLY A 23 -16.51 -6.57 -3.47
CA GLY A 23 -16.53 -6.69 -2.02
C GLY A 23 -17.77 -7.42 -1.51
N GLY A 24 -17.61 -8.04 -0.35
CA GLY A 24 -18.71 -8.53 0.47
C GLY A 24 -18.42 -8.33 1.95
N TRP A 25 -19.49 -8.14 2.71
CA TRP A 25 -19.48 -7.90 4.15
C TRP A 25 -20.30 -8.98 4.85
N GLY A 26 -19.88 -9.39 6.03
CA GLY A 26 -20.54 -10.43 6.82
C GLY A 26 -20.63 -10.03 8.29
N ALA A 27 -21.80 -10.24 8.89
CA ALA A 27 -21.96 -10.13 10.33
C ALA A 27 -22.69 -11.36 10.90
N TYR A 28 -22.07 -11.97 11.91
CA TYR A 28 -22.59 -13.11 12.65
C TYR A 28 -22.93 -12.68 14.08
N ILE A 29 -24.20 -12.83 14.44
CA ILE A 29 -24.81 -12.22 15.62
C ILE A 29 -25.34 -13.32 16.53
N GLN A 30 -24.79 -13.42 17.74
CA GLN A 30 -25.14 -14.42 18.76
C GLN A 30 -25.88 -13.75 19.92
N ASN A 31 -27.09 -14.25 20.21
CA ASN A 31 -27.95 -13.79 21.29
C ASN A 31 -28.33 -14.97 22.20
N GLY A 32 -27.47 -15.31 23.16
CA GLY A 32 -27.66 -16.48 24.02
C GLY A 32 -27.54 -17.79 23.24
N ALA A 33 -28.68 -18.36 22.84
CA ALA A 33 -28.75 -19.57 22.01
C ALA A 33 -29.17 -19.27 20.56
N ASP A 34 -29.62 -18.06 20.25
CA ASP A 34 -30.08 -17.69 18.91
C ASP A 34 -28.91 -17.16 18.06
N GLU A 35 -28.77 -17.70 16.84
CA GLU A 35 -27.76 -17.32 15.86
C GLU A 35 -28.39 -16.66 14.63
N HIS A 36 -27.92 -15.46 14.29
CA HIS A 36 -28.34 -14.73 13.10
C HIS A 36 -27.14 -14.43 12.20
N LYS A 37 -27.34 -14.58 10.89
CA LYS A 37 -26.29 -14.47 9.87
C LYS A 37 -26.78 -13.50 8.81
N ILE A 38 -26.11 -12.36 8.69
CA ILE A 38 -26.41 -11.33 7.69
C ILE A 38 -25.18 -11.05 6.84
N TYR A 39 -25.40 -10.71 5.58
CA TYR A 39 -24.33 -10.43 4.63
C TYR A 39 -24.82 -9.60 3.45
N GLY A 40 -23.89 -9.08 2.66
CA GLY A 40 -24.16 -8.43 1.40
C GLY A 40 -22.88 -8.14 0.63
N GLY A 41 -22.98 -7.52 -0.53
CA GLY A 41 -21.82 -7.19 -1.33
C GLY A 41 -22.07 -6.09 -2.35
N GLU A 42 -20.98 -5.55 -2.88
CA GLU A 42 -20.96 -4.34 -3.69
C GLU A 42 -19.84 -4.43 -4.73
N LEU A 43 -20.14 -4.03 -5.97
CA LEU A 43 -19.15 -3.90 -7.03
C LEU A 43 -18.41 -2.55 -6.90
N GLN A 44 -17.18 -2.49 -7.39
CA GLN A 44 -16.32 -1.29 -7.38
C GLN A 44 -16.08 -0.71 -5.96
N THR A 45 -15.96 -1.60 -4.97
CA THR A 45 -15.75 -1.24 -3.56
C THR A 45 -14.38 -1.71 -3.05
N THR A 46 -14.03 -1.40 -1.80
CA THR A 46 -12.73 -1.78 -1.18
C THR A 46 -12.92 -2.55 0.12
N ASN A 47 -11.86 -3.22 0.61
CA ASN A 47 -11.92 -3.99 1.86
C ASN A 47 -12.43 -3.13 3.02
N ASN A 48 -11.79 -2.00 3.27
CA ASN A 48 -12.15 -1.02 4.31
C ASN A 48 -13.60 -0.51 4.21
N ARG A 49 -14.26 -0.58 3.05
CA ARG A 49 -15.69 -0.24 2.91
C ARG A 49 -16.60 -1.38 3.33
N MET A 50 -16.25 -2.62 3.01
CA MET A 50 -16.99 -3.80 3.45
C MET A 50 -16.86 -4.03 4.96
N GLU A 51 -15.67 -3.78 5.50
CA GLU A 51 -15.37 -3.84 6.94
C GLU A 51 -16.27 -2.89 7.75
N LEU A 52 -16.36 -1.63 7.29
CA LEU A 52 -17.28 -0.65 7.87
C LEU A 52 -18.75 -1.04 7.64
N MET A 53 -19.10 -1.58 6.47
CA MET A 53 -20.47 -2.02 6.18
C MET A 53 -20.92 -3.16 7.10
N ALA A 54 -20.04 -4.14 7.38
CA ALA A 54 -20.30 -5.24 8.30
C ALA A 54 -20.62 -4.75 9.71
N ALA A 55 -19.83 -3.80 10.21
CA ALA A 55 -20.06 -3.14 11.49
C ALA A 55 -21.38 -2.34 11.52
N ILE A 56 -21.62 -1.50 10.50
CA ILE A 56 -22.85 -0.68 10.40
C ILE A 56 -24.09 -1.56 10.36
N GLU A 57 -24.12 -2.57 9.50
CA GLU A 57 -25.26 -3.48 9.31
C GLU A 57 -25.52 -4.35 10.55
N GLY A 58 -24.46 -4.91 11.15
CA GLY A 58 -24.55 -5.70 12.39
C GLY A 58 -25.14 -4.91 13.56
N ILE A 59 -24.66 -3.69 13.79
CA ILE A 59 -25.18 -2.79 14.83
C ILE A 59 -26.61 -2.33 14.50
N SER A 60 -26.90 -2.06 13.23
CA SER A 60 -28.21 -1.55 12.79
C SER A 60 -29.37 -2.51 13.07
N VAL A 61 -29.16 -3.82 12.92
CA VAL A 61 -30.22 -4.81 13.18
C VAL A 61 -30.44 -5.08 14.66
N CYS A 62 -29.46 -4.84 15.52
CA CYS A 62 -29.56 -5.13 16.97
C CYS A 62 -30.43 -4.10 17.71
N PRO A 63 -31.11 -4.46 18.82
CA PRO A 63 -31.89 -3.54 19.64
C PRO A 63 -31.06 -2.37 20.18
N LYS A 64 -31.67 -1.20 20.36
CA LYS A 64 -30.96 0.01 20.83
C LYS A 64 -30.59 -0.01 22.32
N ASP A 65 -31.26 -0.85 23.09
CA ASP A 65 -31.13 -1.05 24.53
C ASP A 65 -30.31 -2.29 24.93
N ALA A 66 -29.93 -3.11 23.94
CA ALA A 66 -29.02 -4.23 24.13
C ALA A 66 -27.57 -3.75 24.28
N LYS A 67 -26.79 -4.40 25.16
CA LYS A 67 -25.33 -4.23 25.18
C LYS A 67 -24.74 -5.06 24.04
N LEU A 68 -23.86 -4.46 23.25
CA LEU A 68 -23.18 -5.13 22.14
C LEU A 68 -21.72 -5.43 22.52
N VAL A 69 -21.24 -6.61 22.14
CA VAL A 69 -19.83 -7.01 22.25
C VAL A 69 -19.35 -7.36 20.84
N ILE A 70 -18.58 -6.47 20.22
CA ILE A 70 -18.24 -6.56 18.79
C ILE A 70 -16.80 -7.00 18.62
N TRP A 71 -16.61 -8.08 17.88
CA TRP A 71 -15.32 -8.63 17.48
C TRP A 71 -15.08 -8.37 16.00
N THR A 72 -13.89 -7.88 15.67
CA THR A 72 -13.40 -7.72 14.30
C THR A 72 -11.89 -7.96 14.27
N ASP A 73 -11.35 -8.45 13.17
CA ASP A 73 -9.92 -8.47 12.90
C ASP A 73 -9.43 -7.21 12.16
N SER A 74 -10.35 -6.32 11.78
CA SER A 74 -10.04 -5.03 11.19
C SER A 74 -9.55 -4.02 12.23
N ASN A 75 -8.23 -3.90 12.37
CA ASN A 75 -7.60 -2.83 13.16
C ASN A 75 -8.04 -1.42 12.68
N TYR A 76 -8.38 -1.27 11.39
CA TYR A 76 -8.90 -0.02 10.83
C TYR A 76 -10.29 0.35 11.39
N VAL A 77 -11.22 -0.61 11.49
CA VAL A 77 -12.51 -0.38 12.14
C VAL A 77 -12.32 -0.11 13.63
N LYS A 78 -11.57 -1.00 14.31
CA LYS A 78 -11.35 -0.97 15.76
C LYS A 78 -10.69 0.33 16.23
N LYS A 79 -9.50 0.67 15.73
CA LYS A 79 -8.81 1.93 16.13
C LYS A 79 -9.58 3.16 15.64
N GLY A 80 -10.21 3.10 14.47
CA GLY A 80 -11.02 4.21 13.96
C GLY A 80 -12.20 4.59 14.86
N ILE A 81 -12.98 3.62 15.35
CA ILE A 81 -14.12 3.90 16.24
C ILE A 81 -13.69 4.22 17.68
N THR A 82 -12.59 3.66 18.19
CA THR A 82 -12.16 3.89 19.60
C THR A 82 -11.19 5.06 19.80
N GLU A 83 -10.38 5.41 18.80
CA GLU A 83 -9.28 6.38 18.93
C GLU A 83 -9.48 7.61 18.00
N TRP A 84 -9.86 7.39 16.74
CA TRP A 84 -9.73 8.43 15.71
C TRP A 84 -11.01 9.26 15.48
N ILE A 85 -12.20 8.67 15.70
CA ILE A 85 -13.48 9.28 15.30
C ILE A 85 -13.77 10.64 15.97
N GLU A 86 -13.41 10.81 17.24
CA GLU A 86 -13.54 12.09 17.95
C GLU A 86 -12.54 13.14 17.45
N GLY A 87 -11.42 12.73 16.85
CA GLY A 87 -10.52 13.63 16.13
C GLY A 87 -11.12 14.08 14.79
N TRP A 88 -11.70 13.16 14.05
CA TRP A 88 -12.36 13.43 12.77
C TRP A 88 -13.58 14.33 12.90
N LYS A 89 -14.44 14.09 13.91
CA LYS A 89 -15.63 14.92 14.21
C LYS A 89 -15.23 16.38 14.50
N ARG A 90 -14.19 16.60 15.31
CA ARG A 90 -13.62 17.95 15.56
C ARG A 90 -13.02 18.61 14.32
N LYS A 91 -12.51 17.84 13.36
CA LYS A 91 -12.00 18.34 12.06
C LYS A 91 -13.08 18.41 10.96
N ASN A 92 -14.37 18.28 11.32
CA ASN A 92 -15.49 18.17 10.37
C ASN A 92 -15.25 17.15 9.23
N TRP A 93 -14.64 16.00 9.56
CA TRP A 93 -14.34 14.91 8.63
C TRP A 93 -13.40 15.26 7.47
N LYS A 94 -12.68 16.39 7.56
CA LYS A 94 -11.69 16.79 6.56
C LYS A 94 -10.55 15.77 6.47
N ASP A 95 -10.16 15.43 5.24
CA ASP A 95 -9.05 14.55 4.89
C ASP A 95 -9.24 13.06 5.33
N VAL A 96 -10.46 12.66 5.73
CA VAL A 96 -10.82 11.30 6.15
C VAL A 96 -11.23 10.42 4.97
N LYS A 97 -10.73 9.17 4.92
CA LYS A 97 -11.13 8.16 3.93
C LYS A 97 -12.44 7.48 4.34
N ASN A 98 -13.35 7.24 3.39
CA ASN A 98 -14.71 6.71 3.62
C ASN A 98 -15.55 7.50 4.65
N PRO A 99 -15.61 8.86 4.57
CA PRO A 99 -16.32 9.67 5.56
C PRO A 99 -17.84 9.48 5.49
N ASP A 100 -18.35 8.93 4.39
CA ASP A 100 -19.74 8.51 4.20
C ASP A 100 -20.12 7.34 5.12
N LEU A 101 -19.25 6.34 5.24
CA LEU A 101 -19.47 5.17 6.10
C LEU A 101 -19.14 5.48 7.57
N TRP A 102 -18.09 6.25 7.85
CA TRP A 102 -17.77 6.62 9.24
C TRP A 102 -18.88 7.46 9.91
N LYS A 103 -19.54 8.36 9.18
CA LYS A 103 -20.72 9.10 9.69
C LYS A 103 -21.90 8.18 9.98
N GLN A 104 -22.10 7.13 9.18
CA GLN A 104 -23.13 6.11 9.44
C GLN A 104 -22.77 5.27 10.67
N LEU A 105 -21.50 4.87 10.83
CA LEU A 105 -21.05 4.09 11.98
C LEU A 105 -21.18 4.88 13.30
N ASP A 106 -20.79 6.16 13.31
CA ASP A 106 -21.01 7.08 14.45
C ASP A 106 -22.50 7.13 14.84
N ALA A 107 -23.38 7.34 13.85
CA ALA A 107 -24.83 7.46 14.06
C ALA A 107 -25.51 6.18 14.55
N VAL A 108 -25.04 4.99 14.17
CA VAL A 108 -25.62 3.72 14.68
C VAL A 108 -25.06 3.32 16.05
N CYS A 109 -23.85 3.76 16.39
CA CYS A 109 -23.25 3.59 17.72
C CYS A 109 -23.80 4.59 18.76
N GLN A 110 -24.24 5.78 18.33
CA GLN A 110 -24.63 6.87 19.22
C GLN A 110 -25.69 6.45 20.25
N GLY A 111 -25.33 6.54 21.53
CA GLY A 111 -26.23 6.25 22.66
C GLY A 111 -26.40 4.77 23.01
N ARG A 112 -25.59 3.86 22.45
CA ARG A 112 -25.54 2.43 22.82
C ARG A 112 -24.38 2.10 23.76
N ASP A 113 -24.49 0.98 24.47
CA ASP A 113 -23.41 0.33 25.20
C ASP A 113 -22.73 -0.70 24.28
N ILE A 114 -21.48 -0.44 23.87
CA ILE A 114 -20.73 -1.25 22.90
C ILE A 114 -19.29 -1.47 23.36
N ASP A 115 -18.93 -2.71 23.69
CA ASP A 115 -17.54 -3.13 23.89
C ASP A 115 -16.93 -3.55 22.54
N TRP A 116 -15.81 -2.93 22.15
CA TRP A 116 -15.09 -3.25 20.91
C TRP A 116 -13.83 -4.08 21.19
N HIS A 117 -13.74 -5.25 20.56
CA HIS A 117 -12.63 -6.17 20.68
C HIS A 117 -11.96 -6.44 19.32
N TRP A 118 -10.65 -6.60 19.35
CA TRP A 118 -9.87 -7.04 18.20
C TRP A 118 -9.44 -8.50 18.36
N ILE A 119 -9.50 -9.26 17.28
CA ILE A 119 -8.98 -10.63 17.18
C ILE A 119 -8.08 -10.76 15.95
N LYS A 120 -7.21 -11.79 15.95
CA LYS A 120 -6.37 -12.07 14.80
C LYS A 120 -7.17 -12.87 13.76
N GLY A 121 -7.26 -12.35 12.53
CA GLY A 121 -7.92 -13.03 11.41
C GLY A 121 -7.32 -14.42 11.13
N HIS A 122 -8.17 -15.34 10.69
CA HIS A 122 -7.86 -16.75 10.43
C HIS A 122 -7.15 -17.51 11.58
N ALA A 123 -7.37 -17.11 12.84
CA ALA A 123 -6.72 -17.73 14.01
C ALA A 123 -7.51 -18.89 14.68
N GLY A 124 -8.44 -19.55 13.98
CA GLY A 124 -9.26 -20.63 14.54
C GLY A 124 -10.48 -20.15 15.35
N HIS A 125 -10.83 -18.86 15.28
CA HIS A 125 -11.94 -18.30 16.05
C HIS A 125 -13.26 -18.43 15.28
N THR A 126 -14.07 -19.42 15.67
CA THR A 126 -15.28 -19.85 14.93
C THR A 126 -16.24 -18.72 14.55
N GLY A 127 -16.39 -17.71 15.41
CA GLY A 127 -17.22 -16.53 15.12
C GLY A 127 -16.67 -15.63 13.99
N ASN A 128 -15.35 -15.46 13.92
CA ASN A 128 -14.70 -14.67 12.86
C ASN A 128 -14.64 -15.46 11.56
N GLU A 129 -14.39 -16.77 11.62
CA GLU A 129 -14.44 -17.66 10.45
C GLU A 129 -15.85 -17.73 9.85
N MET A 130 -16.90 -17.59 10.67
CA MET A 130 -18.27 -17.41 10.20
C MET A 130 -18.46 -16.05 9.51
N ALA A 131 -17.87 -14.97 10.03
CA ALA A 131 -17.93 -13.64 9.42
C ALA A 131 -17.21 -13.58 8.06
N ASP A 132 -15.99 -14.13 7.95
CA ASP A 132 -15.21 -14.30 6.70
C ASP A 132 -16.02 -15.07 5.64
N GLN A 133 -16.63 -16.20 6.03
CA GLN A 133 -17.50 -16.99 5.15
C GLN A 133 -18.71 -16.19 4.66
N LEU A 134 -19.35 -15.40 5.54
CA LEU A 134 -20.49 -14.55 5.18
C LEU A 134 -20.08 -13.38 4.27
N ALA A 135 -18.92 -12.76 4.51
CA ALA A 135 -18.34 -11.73 3.66
C ALA A 135 -18.02 -12.28 2.25
N ASN A 136 -17.42 -13.45 2.16
CA ASN A 136 -17.18 -14.12 0.88
C ASN A 136 -18.48 -14.49 0.14
N LEU A 137 -19.49 -15.00 0.84
CA LEU A 137 -20.82 -15.27 0.25
C LEU A 137 -21.49 -13.99 -0.29
N GLY A 138 -21.34 -12.87 0.42
CA GLY A 138 -21.80 -11.55 -0.04
C GLY A 138 -21.11 -11.09 -1.32
N ALA A 139 -19.80 -11.27 -1.43
CA ALA A 139 -19.03 -10.97 -2.64
C ALA A 139 -19.44 -11.87 -3.82
N ASP A 140 -19.63 -13.17 -3.59
CA ASP A 140 -20.09 -14.11 -4.61
C ASP A 140 -21.52 -13.82 -5.11
N LEU A 141 -22.37 -13.20 -4.29
CA LEU A 141 -23.72 -12.81 -4.69
C LEU A 141 -23.75 -11.47 -5.43
N ALA A 142 -22.94 -10.49 -5.03
CA ALA A 142 -22.76 -9.27 -5.82
C ALA A 142 -22.22 -9.57 -7.23
N LEU A 143 -21.24 -10.48 -7.33
CA LEU A 143 -20.70 -10.94 -8.61
C LEU A 143 -21.73 -11.68 -9.49
N LYS A 144 -22.61 -12.50 -8.88
CA LYS A 144 -23.65 -13.23 -9.62
C LYS A 144 -24.81 -12.35 -10.08
N ASN A 145 -25.19 -11.36 -9.27
CA ASN A 145 -26.32 -10.48 -9.58
C ASN A 145 -25.90 -9.32 -10.50
N GLY A 146 -24.62 -8.95 -10.54
CA GLY A 146 -24.12 -7.80 -11.29
C GLY A 146 -24.42 -6.45 -10.63
N GLU A 147 -24.87 -6.45 -9.37
CA GLU A 147 -25.30 -5.27 -8.62
C GLU A 147 -25.10 -5.45 -7.11
N LYS A 148 -25.46 -4.42 -6.33
CA LYS A 148 -25.35 -4.43 -4.87
C LYS A 148 -26.35 -5.41 -4.25
N SER A 149 -25.86 -6.38 -3.48
CA SER A 149 -26.68 -7.39 -2.81
C SER A 149 -26.73 -7.18 -1.29
N ARG A 150 -27.85 -7.53 -0.66
CA ARG A 150 -28.06 -7.46 0.81
C ARG A 150 -29.01 -8.57 1.24
N HIS A 151 -28.56 -9.41 2.17
CA HIS A 151 -29.31 -10.50 2.77
C HIS A 151 -29.40 -10.29 4.29
N VAL A 152 -30.50 -9.66 4.69
CA VAL A 152 -30.87 -9.45 6.09
C VAL A 152 -32.24 -10.11 6.29
N PRO A 153 -32.31 -11.36 6.78
CA PRO A 153 -33.58 -11.96 7.20
C PRO A 153 -34.22 -11.15 8.33
N ALA A 154 -35.53 -11.32 8.54
CA ALA A 154 -36.25 -10.70 9.65
C ALA A 154 -35.79 -11.29 10.99
N ILE A 155 -34.89 -10.59 11.68
CA ILE A 155 -34.38 -10.98 13.00
C ILE A 155 -35.40 -10.60 14.07
N HIS A 156 -35.82 -11.58 14.86
CA HIS A 156 -36.75 -11.38 15.99
C HIS A 156 -36.02 -11.57 17.32
N PHE A 157 -35.42 -10.51 17.84
CA PHE A 157 -34.91 -10.50 19.22
C PHE A 157 -36.07 -10.65 20.21
N ALA A 158 -36.09 -11.76 20.94
CA ALA A 158 -37.13 -12.03 21.93
C ALA A 158 -36.98 -11.07 23.14
N ALA A 159 -37.93 -10.14 23.27
CA ALA A 159 -37.98 -9.21 24.38
C ALA A 159 -38.28 -9.95 25.70
N SER A 160 -37.40 -9.80 26.70
CA SER A 160 -37.55 -10.46 27.99
C SER A 160 -38.56 -9.73 28.89
N SER A 161 -39.86 -9.97 28.67
CA SER A 161 -40.95 -9.44 29.50
C SER A 161 -41.95 -10.53 29.89
N GLU A 162 -41.90 -10.98 31.14
CA GLU A 162 -42.96 -11.80 31.74
C GLU A 162 -44.22 -10.96 31.97
N THR A 163 -45.16 -10.95 31.03
CA THR A 163 -46.55 -10.52 31.31
C THR A 163 -47.56 -11.29 30.47
N GLN A 164 -48.81 -11.34 30.95
CA GLN A 164 -49.83 -12.26 30.45
C GLN A 164 -50.54 -11.74 29.18
N ALA A 165 -51.12 -12.68 28.43
CA ALA A 165 -51.69 -12.45 27.10
C ALA A 165 -52.98 -11.62 27.09
N GLN A 166 -53.22 -10.94 25.96
CA GLN A 166 -54.55 -10.80 25.35
C GLN A 166 -54.45 -10.46 23.85
N ASP A 167 -55.41 -10.95 23.06
CA ASP A 167 -55.53 -10.72 21.61
C ASP A 167 -55.88 -9.27 21.26
N ILE A 168 -55.43 -8.81 20.08
CA ILE A 168 -56.19 -7.95 19.14
C ILE A 168 -55.56 -8.05 17.73
N LYS A 169 -56.38 -7.94 16.67
CA LYS A 169 -55.98 -8.15 15.27
C LYS A 169 -55.65 -6.85 14.51
N LYS A 170 -54.80 -6.97 13.48
CA LYS A 170 -54.71 -6.07 12.30
C LYS A 170 -56.04 -6.08 11.49
N PRO A 171 -56.37 -5.00 10.74
CA PRO A 171 -55.87 -4.81 9.36
C PRO A 171 -55.38 -3.36 9.06
N GLU A 172 -54.29 -3.20 8.30
CA GLU A 172 -54.23 -2.65 6.91
C GLU A 172 -54.24 -1.11 6.85
N LYS A 173 -53.21 -0.45 6.31
CA LYS A 173 -52.76 -0.35 4.90
C LYS A 173 -53.72 0.49 4.05
N ASP A 174 -53.34 1.75 3.85
CA ASP A 174 -53.72 2.52 2.66
C ASP A 174 -52.50 2.66 1.74
N TRP A 175 -52.71 2.87 0.45
CA TRP A 175 -51.71 2.75 -0.61
C TRP A 175 -52.06 3.67 -1.78
N LEU A 176 -51.83 4.95 -1.57
CA LEU A 176 -52.14 6.03 -2.51
C LEU A 176 -51.08 7.13 -2.40
N LEU A 177 -50.83 7.86 -3.49
CA LEU A 177 -49.84 8.96 -3.62
C LEU A 177 -48.37 8.53 -3.73
N ASP A 178 -48.10 7.52 -4.56
CA ASP A 178 -47.01 7.67 -5.55
C ASP A 178 -47.50 8.60 -6.68
N ASP A 179 -46.68 9.57 -7.11
CA ASP A 179 -46.64 10.03 -8.52
C ASP A 179 -45.24 10.65 -8.81
N PRO A 180 -44.57 10.37 -9.96
CA PRO A 180 -43.16 10.74 -10.16
C PRO A 180 -42.93 11.88 -11.18
N PHE A 181 -41.81 12.59 -11.00
CA PHE A 181 -41.26 13.65 -11.90
C PHE A 181 -42.13 14.91 -12.13
N GLY A 182 -41.80 16.05 -11.49
CA GLY A 182 -42.19 17.36 -12.06
C GLY A 182 -42.20 18.60 -11.14
N LEU A 183 -41.07 19.33 -11.10
CA LEU A 183 -40.92 20.80 -11.08
C LEU A 183 -42.11 21.73 -10.67
N GLU A 184 -41.96 22.40 -9.53
CA GLU A 184 -42.38 23.78 -9.18
C GLU A 184 -41.55 24.16 -7.93
N LEU A 185 -40.67 25.16 -7.81
CA LEU A 185 -40.42 26.49 -8.39
C LEU A 185 -41.15 27.64 -7.66
N ALA A 186 -40.37 28.68 -7.28
CA ALA A 186 -40.77 29.92 -6.59
C ALA A 186 -41.18 29.75 -5.10
N GLU A 187 -40.98 30.72 -4.18
CA GLU A 187 -40.35 32.06 -4.27
C GLU A 187 -39.91 32.57 -2.88
N ALA A 188 -38.90 33.47 -2.83
CA ALA A 188 -38.56 34.56 -1.87
C ALA A 188 -38.75 34.37 -0.32
N GLU A 189 -38.32 35.23 0.62
CA GLU A 189 -37.67 36.57 0.65
C GLU A 189 -36.44 36.46 1.62
N GLU A 190 -35.23 36.86 1.24
CA GLU A 190 -34.62 38.21 1.31
C GLU A 190 -34.30 38.76 2.71
N MET A 191 -33.03 39.13 2.93
CA MET A 191 -32.65 40.32 3.71
C MET A 191 -31.20 40.75 3.37
N ASP A 192 -31.10 41.87 2.66
CA ASP A 192 -29.89 42.67 2.37
C ASP A 192 -29.33 43.35 3.66
N GLU A 193 -28.13 43.97 3.76
CA GLU A 193 -27.00 44.24 2.84
C GLU A 193 -25.68 44.31 3.70
N VAL A 194 -24.52 44.95 3.42
CA VAL A 194 -24.03 46.00 2.48
C VAL A 194 -22.52 45.82 2.19
N MET A 195 -22.09 46.25 1.00
CA MET A 195 -20.98 47.21 0.64
C MET A 195 -20.08 47.80 1.76
N GLU A 196 -18.86 48.36 1.56
CA GLU A 196 -17.90 48.66 0.45
C GLU A 196 -16.58 49.19 1.13
N ASP A 197 -15.36 49.30 0.57
CA ASP A 197 -14.69 48.84 -0.66
C ASP A 197 -13.13 48.90 -0.46
N GLU A 198 -12.31 48.89 -1.52
CA GLU A 198 -10.83 48.89 -1.50
C GLU A 198 -10.14 50.23 -1.11
N SER A 199 -8.86 50.17 -0.72
CA SER A 199 -7.81 51.04 -1.28
C SER A 199 -6.38 50.60 -0.91
N GLU A 200 -5.45 50.71 -1.86
CA GLU A 200 -4.01 50.48 -1.67
C GLU A 200 -3.33 51.63 -0.90
N LEU A 201 -2.16 51.36 -0.31
CA LEU A 201 -1.13 52.39 -0.14
C LEU A 201 0.29 51.80 -0.23
N VAL A 202 1.14 52.45 -1.02
CA VAL A 202 2.53 52.04 -1.31
C VAL A 202 3.50 52.76 -0.38
N MET A 203 4.54 52.06 0.09
CA MET A 203 5.78 52.70 0.57
C MET A 203 7.00 51.88 0.16
N GLU A 204 7.78 52.44 -0.78
CA GLU A 204 9.17 52.05 -1.00
C GLU A 204 10.07 52.73 0.04
N SER A 205 11.18 52.08 0.41
CA SER A 205 12.37 52.75 0.91
C SER A 205 13.60 52.05 0.33
N ASN A 206 14.45 52.82 -0.37
CA ASN A 206 15.56 52.26 -1.15
C ASN A 206 16.80 51.97 -0.30
N LEU A 207 17.54 50.94 -0.74
CA LEU A 207 19.00 50.83 -0.84
C LEU A 207 19.87 51.48 0.26
N ASP A 208 20.73 50.65 0.84
CA ASP A 208 22.18 50.87 0.73
C ASP A 208 22.87 49.52 0.46
N ASP A 209 24.01 49.55 -0.23
CA ASP A 209 24.66 48.38 -0.86
C ASP A 209 26.18 48.41 -0.61
N GLU A 210 26.69 47.49 0.22
CA GLU A 210 28.14 47.26 0.36
C GLU A 210 28.48 45.76 0.29
N SER A 211 29.00 45.35 -0.86
CA SER A 211 29.71 44.09 -1.02
C SER A 211 31.11 44.16 -0.41
N ASN A 212 31.50 43.17 0.42
CA ASN A 212 32.65 42.31 0.09
C ASN A 212 32.87 41.12 1.05
N ALA A 213 33.87 40.30 0.66
CA ALA A 213 34.53 39.26 1.43
C ALA A 213 33.69 38.02 1.77
N ALA A 214 33.96 36.93 1.07
CA ALA A 214 33.60 35.60 1.53
C ALA A 214 34.54 35.21 2.70
N GLU A 215 33.96 34.90 3.86
CA GLU A 215 34.65 34.14 4.90
C GLU A 215 34.24 32.67 4.80
N GLU A 216 35.21 31.78 4.61
CA GLU A 216 34.99 30.34 4.55
C GLU A 216 34.66 29.80 5.94
N ALA A 217 33.36 29.66 6.25
CA ALA A 217 32.90 29.00 7.47
C ALA A 217 33.35 27.51 7.47
N PRO A 218 33.99 27.01 8.54
CA PRO A 218 34.71 25.75 8.48
C PRO A 218 33.78 24.53 8.43
N THR A 219 33.96 23.69 7.42
CA THR A 219 33.32 22.39 7.26
C THR A 219 33.88 21.36 8.25
N ASN A 220 33.45 21.44 9.51
CA ASN A 220 33.74 20.45 10.55
C ASN A 220 32.43 19.85 11.11
N THR A 221 31.67 19.21 10.22
CA THR A 221 30.46 18.45 10.58
C THR A 221 30.88 17.23 11.41
N GLN A 222 30.83 17.37 12.74
CA GLN A 222 31.04 16.25 13.65
C GLN A 222 29.85 15.27 13.52
N LEU A 223 30.01 14.30 12.63
CA LEU A 223 29.10 13.16 12.46
C LEU A 223 28.77 12.54 13.84
N HIS A 224 27.48 12.40 14.14
CA HIS A 224 27.04 11.82 15.40
C HIS A 224 27.62 10.40 15.56
N PRO A 225 28.20 10.03 16.73
CA PRO A 225 29.02 8.82 16.89
C PRO A 225 28.29 7.47 16.77
N GLN A 226 27.04 7.48 16.30
CA GLN A 226 26.17 6.34 16.06
C GLN A 226 25.61 6.32 14.62
N ILE A 227 25.99 7.27 13.77
CA ILE A 227 25.80 7.17 12.31
C ILE A 227 26.87 6.21 11.80
N VAL A 228 26.47 5.01 11.36
CA VAL A 228 27.40 4.04 10.79
C VAL A 228 27.39 4.19 9.27
N ILE A 229 28.41 4.87 8.75
CA ILE A 229 28.69 4.89 7.30
C ILE A 229 29.89 3.99 7.03
N THR A 230 29.65 2.89 6.32
CA THR A 230 30.70 2.07 5.73
C THR A 230 31.14 2.74 4.44
N PRO A 231 32.44 3.03 4.22
CA PRO A 231 32.91 3.60 2.96
C PRO A 231 32.94 2.55 1.84
N ALA A 232 32.80 2.99 0.59
CA ALA A 232 32.94 2.13 -0.58
C ALA A 232 34.29 1.39 -0.60
N THR A 233 34.22 0.07 -0.77
CA THR A 233 35.38 -0.82 -0.92
C THR A 233 35.82 -0.98 -2.37
N LEU A 234 34.93 -0.68 -3.32
CA LEU A 234 35.17 -0.70 -4.76
C LEU A 234 34.90 0.68 -5.34
N ASP A 235 35.91 1.29 -5.95
CA ASP A 235 35.73 2.49 -6.78
C ASP A 235 35.10 2.09 -8.12
N LEU A 236 33.84 2.46 -8.32
CA LEU A 236 33.04 2.15 -9.50
C LEU A 236 32.37 3.42 -10.02
N HIS A 237 32.56 3.72 -11.30
CA HIS A 237 31.93 4.88 -11.94
C HIS A 237 30.64 4.47 -12.66
N GLY A 238 29.55 5.18 -12.40
CA GLY A 238 28.22 4.95 -12.98
C GLY A 238 27.14 5.72 -12.22
N PRO A 239 25.85 5.59 -12.58
CA PRO A 239 24.76 6.08 -11.74
C PRO A 239 24.78 5.34 -10.39
N ARG A 240 24.58 6.08 -9.30
CA ARG A 240 24.46 5.51 -7.95
C ARG A 240 23.05 4.96 -7.77
N GLN A 241 22.95 3.68 -7.42
CA GLN A 241 21.70 3.02 -7.05
C GLN A 241 21.78 2.70 -5.56
N LEU A 242 20.86 3.21 -4.75
CA LEU A 242 20.81 3.00 -3.31
C LEU A 242 19.62 2.12 -2.97
N ILE A 243 19.91 0.92 -2.47
CA ILE A 243 18.89 -0.04 -2.08
C ILE A 243 18.56 0.23 -0.62
N LEU A 244 17.32 0.59 -0.34
CA LEU A 244 16.88 1.24 0.90
C LEU A 244 15.66 0.53 1.50
N ASP A 245 15.64 0.48 2.83
CA ASP A 245 14.55 -0.03 3.65
C ASP A 245 14.46 0.82 4.94
N THR A 246 13.29 0.89 5.59
CA THR A 246 13.09 1.70 6.80
C THR A 246 12.18 1.04 7.84
N GLU A 247 12.64 0.98 9.10
CA GLU A 247 11.79 0.62 10.23
C GLU A 247 11.13 1.85 10.84
N THR A 248 9.89 1.69 11.28
CA THR A 248 9.02 2.78 11.75
C THR A 248 8.26 2.38 13.01
N THR A 249 7.83 3.37 13.81
CA THR A 249 6.98 3.10 14.99
C THR A 249 5.62 2.49 14.62
N GLY A 250 5.17 2.65 13.37
CA GLY A 250 3.89 2.18 12.88
C GLY A 250 3.65 2.64 11.44
N PHE A 251 2.54 2.21 10.85
CA PHE A 251 2.32 2.32 9.40
C PHE A 251 1.86 3.70 8.90
N TYR A 252 1.61 4.68 9.79
CA TYR A 252 0.88 5.91 9.42
C TYR A 252 1.65 7.20 9.74
N TYR A 253 2.49 7.63 8.80
CA TYR A 253 3.22 8.90 8.84
C TYR A 253 2.30 10.12 9.13
N GLN A 254 1.05 10.06 8.67
CA GLN A 254 0.03 11.10 8.88
C GLN A 254 -0.46 11.21 10.33
N ASP A 255 -0.50 10.08 11.05
CA ASP A 255 -0.95 9.99 12.45
C ASP A 255 0.19 10.16 13.46
N GLY A 256 1.36 10.61 12.98
CA GLY A 256 2.53 10.88 13.82
C GLY A 256 3.37 9.65 14.14
N ASP A 257 3.37 8.63 13.28
CA ASP A 257 4.48 7.67 13.26
C ASP A 257 5.78 8.33 12.77
N ARG A 258 6.90 7.70 13.14
CA ARG A 258 8.27 8.18 12.94
C ARG A 258 9.14 7.04 12.43
N ILE A 259 10.21 7.38 11.72
CA ILE A 259 11.29 6.44 11.40
C ILE A 259 12.12 6.17 12.65
N ILE A 260 12.55 4.92 12.85
CA ILE A 260 13.42 4.46 13.95
C ILE A 260 14.71 3.78 13.48
N GLU A 261 14.74 3.28 12.25
CA GLU A 261 15.93 2.75 11.59
C GLU A 261 15.92 3.12 10.12
N VAL A 262 17.07 3.51 9.58
CA VAL A 262 17.30 3.62 8.13
C VAL A 262 18.50 2.75 7.78
N GLY A 263 18.32 1.86 6.81
CA GLY A 263 19.38 1.08 6.18
C GLY A 263 19.37 1.34 4.68
N ALA A 264 20.52 1.75 4.13
CA ALA A 264 20.68 1.81 2.69
C ALA A 264 22.09 1.39 2.26
N ILE A 265 22.17 0.57 1.21
CA ILE A 265 23.42 0.06 0.65
C ILE A 265 23.61 0.50 -0.80
N GLU A 266 24.85 0.73 -1.20
CA GLU A 266 25.18 1.29 -2.50
C GLU A 266 25.54 0.21 -3.53
N MET A 267 24.94 0.36 -4.70
CA MET A 267 25.16 -0.43 -5.89
C MET A 267 25.50 0.48 -7.07
N VAL A 268 26.51 0.11 -7.85
CA VAL A 268 26.88 0.77 -9.10
C VAL A 268 27.12 -0.30 -10.16
N ASN A 269 26.54 -0.13 -11.36
CA ASN A 269 26.65 -1.07 -12.47
C ASN A 269 26.33 -2.54 -12.07
N ARG A 270 25.26 -2.73 -11.29
CA ARG A 270 24.82 -4.05 -10.76
C ARG A 270 25.80 -4.75 -9.82
N LYS A 271 26.71 -4.02 -9.18
CA LYS A 271 27.62 -4.52 -8.14
C LYS A 271 27.51 -3.66 -6.89
N LEU A 272 27.42 -4.30 -5.72
CA LEU A 272 27.50 -3.59 -4.45
C LEU A 272 28.92 -3.00 -4.30
N THR A 273 29.03 -1.72 -3.93
CA THR A 273 30.33 -1.05 -3.73
C THR A 273 30.94 -1.39 -2.36
N GLY A 274 30.12 -1.88 -1.44
CA GLY A 274 30.43 -2.03 -0.02
C GLY A 274 30.18 -0.75 0.80
N SER A 275 29.76 0.36 0.17
CA SER A 275 29.25 1.52 0.90
C SER A 275 27.87 1.23 1.46
N SER A 276 27.65 1.59 2.72
CA SER A 276 26.35 1.51 3.37
C SER A 276 26.19 2.62 4.39
N ILE A 277 24.94 3.03 4.62
CA ILE A 277 24.55 3.92 5.71
C ILE A 277 23.53 3.18 6.58
N HIS A 278 23.77 3.18 7.88
CA HIS A 278 22.92 2.53 8.87
C HIS A 278 22.80 3.44 10.10
N ILE A 279 21.56 3.81 10.44
CA ILE A 279 21.26 4.79 11.47
C ILE A 279 20.04 4.34 12.27
N TYR A 280 20.19 4.20 13.59
CA TYR A 280 19.06 4.16 14.51
C TYR A 280 18.70 5.58 14.96
N ILE A 281 17.40 5.86 15.05
CA ILE A 281 16.84 7.21 15.23
C ILE A 281 15.89 7.20 16.42
N ASN A 282 16.05 8.16 17.33
CA ASN A 282 15.14 8.37 18.45
C ASN A 282 13.86 9.09 17.95
N PRO A 283 12.69 8.44 18.02
CA PRO A 283 11.45 8.99 17.44
C PRO A 283 10.77 10.05 18.31
N LYS A 284 11.27 10.32 19.54
CA LYS A 284 10.60 11.16 20.57
C LYS A 284 9.18 10.68 20.97
N LYS A 285 8.78 9.44 20.64
CA LYS A 285 7.48 8.80 20.98
C LYS A 285 7.67 7.32 21.32
N PRO A 286 6.70 6.64 21.94
CA PRO A 286 6.73 5.19 22.10
C PRO A 286 6.75 4.45 20.77
N VAL A 287 7.50 3.34 20.70
CA VAL A 287 7.58 2.45 19.53
C VAL A 287 6.31 1.60 19.41
N GLY A 288 5.92 0.90 20.47
CA GLY A 288 4.60 0.25 20.58
C GLY A 288 4.53 -1.18 20.00
N GLU A 289 3.52 -1.46 19.17
CA GLU A 289 3.25 -2.82 18.68
C GLU A 289 4.29 -3.30 17.64
N SER A 290 4.95 -2.37 16.97
CA SER A 290 6.00 -2.57 15.94
C SER A 290 7.24 -3.29 16.46
N VAL A 291 7.55 -3.20 17.77
CA VAL A 291 8.58 -3.99 18.46
C VAL A 291 8.46 -5.50 18.18
N THR A 292 7.24 -6.00 17.90
CA THR A 292 7.02 -7.42 17.54
C THR A 292 7.48 -7.83 16.14
N VAL A 293 7.86 -6.87 15.29
CA VAL A 293 8.32 -7.07 13.90
C VAL A 293 9.85 -6.94 13.82
N HIS A 294 10.40 -5.85 14.36
CA HIS A 294 11.82 -5.48 14.25
C HIS A 294 12.64 -5.66 15.53
N GLY A 295 12.02 -5.97 16.68
CA GLY A 295 12.71 -6.22 17.95
C GLY A 295 13.31 -4.99 18.66
N ILE A 296 13.60 -3.92 17.92
CA ILE A 296 14.03 -2.60 18.43
C ILE A 296 13.06 -2.11 19.53
N THR A 297 13.57 -1.83 20.74
CA THR A 297 12.75 -1.36 21.88
C THR A 297 12.94 0.14 22.18
N ASP A 298 12.01 0.71 22.93
CA ASP A 298 12.07 2.09 23.42
C ASP A 298 13.35 2.41 24.20
N GLU A 299 13.85 1.48 25.02
CA GLU A 299 15.11 1.64 25.77
C GLU A 299 16.34 1.67 24.86
N PHE A 300 16.32 0.92 23.77
CA PHE A 300 17.40 0.91 22.79
C PHE A 300 17.43 2.19 21.93
N LEU A 301 16.32 2.92 21.81
CA LEU A 301 16.26 4.16 21.05
C LEU A 301 16.50 5.43 21.89
N GLN A 302 16.51 5.34 23.22
CA GLN A 302 16.66 6.51 24.10
C GLN A 302 18.00 7.25 23.94
N ASP A 303 19.10 6.53 23.67
CA ASP A 303 20.44 7.08 23.46
C ASP A 303 20.75 7.46 21.99
N LYS A 304 19.78 7.31 21.09
CA LYS A 304 19.94 7.50 19.64
C LYS A 304 19.73 8.96 19.20
N PRO A 305 20.37 9.42 18.11
CA PRO A 305 20.19 10.78 17.62
C PRO A 305 18.76 11.03 17.14
N LEU A 306 18.36 12.29 17.08
CA LEU A 306 17.08 12.71 16.51
C LEU A 306 17.18 12.71 14.98
N PHE A 307 16.03 12.63 14.29
CA PHE A 307 16.01 12.80 12.82
C PHE A 307 16.62 14.15 12.41
N GLU A 308 16.35 15.20 13.21
CA GLU A 308 16.93 16.54 13.07
C GLU A 308 18.48 16.47 12.97
N ASP A 309 19.14 15.72 13.86
CA ASP A 309 20.61 15.65 13.95
C ASP A 309 21.26 14.87 12.79
N ILE A 310 20.56 13.91 12.20
CA ILE A 310 21.06 13.05 11.10
C ILE A 310 20.62 13.51 9.72
N SER A 311 19.64 14.43 9.65
CA SER A 311 18.95 14.86 8.43
C SER A 311 19.91 15.27 7.31
N GLN A 312 20.82 16.21 7.54
CA GLN A 312 21.78 16.68 6.54
C GLN A 312 22.62 15.53 5.96
N VAL A 313 23.14 14.65 6.83
CA VAL A 313 24.02 13.54 6.45
C VAL A 313 23.27 12.51 5.60
N LEU A 314 22.04 12.16 5.99
CA LEU A 314 21.21 11.22 5.24
C LEU A 314 20.74 11.83 3.91
N PHE A 315 20.38 13.12 3.90
CA PHE A 315 19.98 13.82 2.68
C PHE A 315 21.13 13.86 1.65
N ASP A 316 22.33 14.25 2.08
CA ASP A 316 23.50 14.30 1.19
C ASP A 316 23.95 12.92 0.69
N TYR A 317 23.73 11.85 1.47
CA TYR A 317 24.01 10.48 1.01
C TYR A 317 23.04 9.99 -0.06
N LEU A 318 21.74 10.30 0.11
CA LEU A 318 20.64 9.83 -0.76
C LEU A 318 20.47 10.66 -2.04
N LYS A 319 20.69 11.97 -1.97
CA LYS A 319 20.44 12.94 -3.06
C LYS A 319 21.16 12.57 -4.36
N GLY A 320 20.42 12.58 -5.48
CA GLY A 320 20.98 12.33 -6.82
C GLY A 320 21.32 10.86 -7.12
N ALA A 321 20.79 9.92 -6.33
CA ALA A 321 20.81 8.50 -6.61
C ALA A 321 19.42 7.99 -7.04
N GLU A 322 19.38 6.80 -7.65
CA GLU A 322 18.14 6.01 -7.77
C GLU A 322 17.89 5.27 -6.45
N ILE A 323 16.73 5.49 -5.81
CA ILE A 323 16.30 4.76 -4.62
C ILE A 323 15.51 3.51 -5.03
N ILE A 324 16.00 2.34 -4.61
CA ILE A 324 15.38 1.03 -4.88
C ILE A 324 14.87 0.48 -3.55
N ALA A 325 13.54 0.42 -3.38
CA ALA A 325 12.91 -0.05 -2.14
C ALA A 325 11.77 -1.05 -2.43
N HIS A 326 11.25 -1.72 -1.40
CA HIS A 326 10.20 -2.73 -1.53
C HIS A 326 8.87 -2.23 -0.97
N ASN A 327 7.92 -1.89 -1.84
CA ASN A 327 6.78 -1.02 -1.54
C ASN A 327 7.22 0.44 -1.33
N ALA A 328 8.14 0.94 -2.16
CA ALA A 328 8.87 2.21 -2.00
C ALA A 328 8.02 3.45 -1.65
N THR A 329 6.75 3.46 -2.05
CA THR A 329 5.75 4.45 -1.62
C THR A 329 5.66 4.59 -0.08
N PHE A 330 5.96 3.54 0.69
CA PHE A 330 5.97 3.58 2.15
C PHE A 330 7.14 4.43 2.67
N ASP A 331 8.36 4.00 2.38
CA ASP A 331 9.61 4.60 2.83
C ASP A 331 9.71 6.06 2.39
N MET A 332 9.40 6.34 1.12
CA MET A 332 9.44 7.70 0.58
C MET A 332 8.44 8.64 1.26
N ASN A 333 7.22 8.19 1.59
CA ASN A 333 6.26 9.01 2.33
C ASN A 333 6.74 9.33 3.75
N PHE A 334 7.44 8.40 4.42
CA PHE A 334 8.03 8.64 5.73
C PHE A 334 9.23 9.58 5.65
N LEU A 335 10.17 9.32 4.73
CA LEU A 335 11.37 10.13 4.52
C LEU A 335 11.00 11.56 4.11
N ASP A 336 10.18 11.76 3.07
CA ASP A 336 9.75 13.08 2.62
C ASP A 336 9.09 13.91 3.74
N MET A 337 8.37 13.25 4.64
CA MET A 337 7.68 13.88 5.75
C MET A 337 8.64 14.27 6.89
N GLU A 338 9.63 13.44 7.23
CA GLU A 338 10.66 13.79 8.21
C GLU A 338 11.68 14.82 7.66
N PHE A 339 12.08 14.73 6.39
CA PHE A 339 12.91 15.74 5.73
C PHE A 339 12.22 17.11 5.68
N LYS A 340 10.92 17.14 5.37
CA LYS A 340 10.11 18.36 5.41
C LYS A 340 9.95 18.94 6.82
N ARG A 341 9.98 18.11 7.88
CA ARG A 341 10.06 18.58 9.28
C ARG A 341 11.43 19.17 9.62
N ALA A 342 12.52 18.60 9.08
CA ALA A 342 13.88 19.09 9.24
C ALA A 342 14.22 20.32 8.36
N GLY A 343 13.30 20.77 7.49
CA GLY A 343 13.47 21.95 6.64
C GLY A 343 14.05 21.69 5.25
N PHE A 344 14.15 20.42 4.84
CA PHE A 344 14.62 20.02 3.52
C PHE A 344 13.45 19.90 2.52
N GLN A 345 13.76 19.98 1.22
CA GLN A 345 12.85 19.58 0.14
C GLN A 345 12.60 18.07 0.14
N THR A 346 11.59 17.58 -0.57
CA THR A 346 11.30 16.14 -0.62
C THR A 346 12.40 15.37 -1.37
N LEU A 347 12.68 14.12 -0.98
CA LEU A 347 13.56 13.25 -1.78
C LEU A 347 12.92 12.92 -3.12
N SER A 348 11.59 12.84 -3.19
CA SER A 348 10.82 12.67 -4.43
C SER A 348 11.07 13.78 -5.49
N GLU A 349 11.67 14.92 -5.11
CA GLU A 349 12.10 15.99 -6.04
C GLU A 349 13.58 15.87 -6.49
N VAL A 350 14.40 15.02 -5.86
CA VAL A 350 15.86 14.93 -6.10
C VAL A 350 16.43 13.53 -6.31
N CYS A 351 15.59 12.50 -6.23
CA CYS A 351 15.97 11.11 -6.47
C CYS A 351 14.99 10.44 -7.42
N GLU A 352 15.49 9.55 -8.28
CA GLU A 352 14.61 8.62 -9.01
C GLU A 352 14.19 7.49 -8.06
N VAL A 353 12.98 6.93 -8.21
CA VAL A 353 12.43 5.93 -7.27
C VAL A 353 11.89 4.71 -8.00
N THR A 354 12.42 3.54 -7.66
CA THR A 354 12.08 2.23 -8.24
C THR A 354 11.43 1.33 -7.19
N ASP A 355 10.11 1.11 -7.31
CA ASP A 355 9.40 0.15 -6.47
C ASP A 355 9.58 -1.30 -6.97
N THR A 356 10.39 -2.06 -6.23
CA THR A 356 10.61 -3.48 -6.51
C THR A 356 9.35 -4.33 -6.30
N LEU A 357 8.38 -3.88 -5.48
CA LEU A 357 7.11 -4.60 -5.32
C LEU A 357 6.24 -4.48 -6.58
N ALA A 358 6.21 -3.32 -7.24
CA ALA A 358 5.60 -3.16 -8.56
C ALA A 358 6.28 -4.04 -9.62
N MET A 359 7.62 -4.06 -9.66
CA MET A 359 8.38 -4.94 -10.54
C MET A 359 8.06 -6.43 -10.29
N ALA A 360 7.95 -6.84 -9.02
CA ALA A 360 7.60 -8.21 -8.64
C ALA A 360 6.15 -8.57 -9.00
N LYS A 361 5.19 -7.66 -8.79
CA LYS A 361 3.78 -7.80 -9.22
C LYS A 361 3.65 -7.94 -10.75
N SER A 362 4.49 -7.24 -11.51
CA SER A 362 4.55 -7.34 -12.98
C SER A 362 5.12 -8.69 -13.43
N ARG A 363 6.25 -9.14 -12.85
CA ARG A 363 6.90 -10.42 -13.20
C ARG A 363 6.13 -11.66 -12.72
N HIS A 364 5.44 -11.58 -11.57
CA HIS A 364 4.75 -12.70 -10.94
C HIS A 364 3.28 -12.33 -10.61
N PRO A 365 2.43 -12.09 -11.63
CA PRO A 365 1.06 -11.66 -11.42
C PRO A 365 0.23 -12.72 -10.69
N GLY A 366 -0.61 -12.26 -9.75
CA GLY A 366 -1.51 -13.12 -8.97
C GLY A 366 -0.83 -13.95 -7.86
N GLN A 367 0.47 -13.79 -7.62
CA GLN A 367 1.23 -14.56 -6.64
C GLN A 367 1.65 -13.73 -5.42
N LYS A 368 2.16 -14.40 -4.37
CA LYS A 368 2.79 -13.73 -3.23
C LYS A 368 4.15 -13.15 -3.65
N ASN A 369 4.30 -11.84 -3.44
CA ASN A 369 5.43 -11.02 -3.88
C ASN A 369 6.02 -10.15 -2.75
N SER A 370 5.81 -10.52 -1.48
CA SER A 370 6.57 -9.96 -0.36
C SER A 370 8.02 -10.44 -0.39
N LEU A 371 8.92 -9.73 0.29
CA LEU A 371 10.36 -10.05 0.34
C LEU A 371 10.63 -11.54 0.66
N ASP A 372 10.02 -12.10 1.71
CA ASP A 372 10.16 -13.54 2.05
C ASP A 372 9.71 -14.50 0.94
N ALA A 373 8.71 -14.10 0.15
CA ALA A 373 8.21 -14.91 -0.96
C ALA A 373 9.12 -14.81 -2.19
N LEU A 374 9.82 -13.68 -2.37
CA LEU A 374 10.81 -13.49 -3.42
C LEU A 374 12.14 -14.18 -3.08
N VAL A 375 12.61 -14.10 -1.83
CA VAL A 375 13.78 -14.84 -1.32
C VAL A 375 13.63 -16.35 -1.59
N ARG A 376 12.47 -16.93 -1.25
CA ARG A 376 12.17 -18.35 -1.50
C ARG A 376 12.03 -18.69 -2.99
N ARG A 377 11.61 -17.74 -3.83
CA ARG A 377 11.39 -17.92 -5.27
C ARG A 377 12.69 -17.88 -6.07
N TYR A 378 13.64 -17.05 -5.64
CA TYR A 378 14.95 -16.86 -6.28
C TYR A 378 16.06 -17.70 -5.62
N GLU A 379 15.70 -18.63 -4.73
CA GLU A 379 16.62 -19.54 -4.01
C GLU A 379 17.75 -18.81 -3.26
N ILE A 380 17.48 -17.58 -2.82
CA ILE A 380 18.44 -16.71 -2.14
C ILE A 380 18.77 -17.29 -0.75
N PRO A 381 20.06 -17.36 -0.35
CA PRO A 381 20.47 -17.92 0.93
C PRO A 381 19.70 -17.30 2.10
N GLN A 382 19.02 -18.15 2.88
CA GLN A 382 18.28 -17.69 4.04
C GLN A 382 19.25 -17.19 5.13
N ARG A 383 19.05 -15.95 5.54
CA ARG A 383 19.76 -15.29 6.64
C ARG A 383 18.90 -15.38 7.91
N ASP A 384 19.50 -15.26 9.09
CA ASP A 384 18.72 -15.24 10.33
C ASP A 384 17.94 -13.92 10.44
N ARG A 385 16.66 -13.99 10.05
CA ARG A 385 15.69 -12.88 10.03
C ARG A 385 14.65 -13.08 11.14
N THR A 386 15.12 -13.42 12.35
CA THR A 386 14.28 -13.57 13.55
C THR A 386 13.51 -12.27 13.87
N PHE A 387 14.09 -11.12 13.52
CA PHE A 387 13.43 -9.83 13.44
C PHE A 387 13.69 -9.21 12.05
N HIS A 388 12.84 -8.26 11.66
CA HIS A 388 13.13 -7.35 10.55
C HIS A 388 14.19 -6.32 11.00
N GLY A 389 14.86 -5.68 10.04
CA GLY A 389 15.87 -4.67 10.34
C GLY A 389 16.47 -4.11 9.06
N ALA A 390 16.42 -2.79 8.92
CA ALA A 390 16.50 -2.11 7.63
C ALA A 390 17.79 -2.41 6.83
N LEU A 391 18.95 -2.53 7.50
CA LEU A 391 20.19 -2.86 6.78
C LEU A 391 20.19 -4.31 6.24
N LEU A 392 19.71 -5.27 7.03
CA LEU A 392 19.62 -6.67 6.62
C LEU A 392 18.61 -6.84 5.48
N ASP A 393 17.49 -6.12 5.57
CA ASP A 393 16.41 -6.22 4.59
C ASP A 393 16.74 -5.47 3.28
N ALA A 394 17.49 -4.36 3.33
CA ALA A 394 18.12 -3.76 2.16
C ALA A 394 19.15 -4.69 1.49
N GLU A 395 19.97 -5.42 2.26
CA GLU A 395 20.89 -6.42 1.69
C GLU A 395 20.15 -7.59 1.04
N ILE A 396 19.11 -8.14 1.68
CA ILE A 396 18.26 -9.20 1.12
C ILE A 396 17.53 -8.70 -0.14
N LEU A 397 17.05 -7.45 -0.11
CA LEU A 397 16.43 -6.80 -1.26
C LEU A 397 17.41 -6.65 -2.43
N SER A 398 18.71 -6.48 -2.18
CA SER A 398 19.72 -6.43 -3.25
C SER A 398 19.91 -7.76 -3.96
N ASP A 399 19.95 -8.88 -3.24
CA ASP A 399 19.97 -10.22 -3.84
C ASP A 399 18.70 -10.44 -4.66
N VAL A 400 17.52 -10.06 -4.12
CA VAL A 400 16.22 -10.16 -4.80
C VAL A 400 16.17 -9.29 -6.06
N TYR A 401 16.58 -8.03 -6.00
CA TYR A 401 16.60 -7.11 -7.14
C TYR A 401 17.57 -7.61 -8.22
N LEU A 402 18.78 -8.02 -7.84
CA LEU A 402 19.78 -8.55 -8.76
C LEU A 402 19.30 -9.83 -9.44
N ALA A 403 18.61 -10.74 -8.73
CA ALA A 403 17.98 -11.92 -9.32
C ALA A 403 16.78 -11.57 -10.23
N MET A 404 15.92 -10.64 -9.81
CA MET A 404 14.76 -10.17 -10.59
C MET A 404 15.17 -9.50 -11.92
N THR A 405 16.29 -8.77 -11.92
CA THR A 405 16.77 -8.00 -13.07
C THR A 405 17.92 -8.67 -13.84
N GLY A 406 18.52 -9.72 -13.27
CA GLY A 406 19.69 -10.43 -13.80
C GLY A 406 19.35 -11.72 -14.53
N GLY A 407 18.11 -11.89 -14.97
CA GLY A 407 17.74 -13.00 -15.86
C GLY A 407 18.59 -13.01 -17.13
N GLN A 408 18.66 -14.17 -17.78
CA GLN A 408 19.22 -14.27 -19.13
C GLN A 408 18.58 -13.19 -20.03
N VAL A 409 19.34 -12.67 -20.99
CA VAL A 409 18.76 -11.93 -22.11
C VAL A 409 17.81 -12.90 -22.82
N SER A 410 16.52 -12.76 -22.56
CA SER A 410 15.50 -13.42 -23.33
C SER A 410 15.57 -12.82 -24.73
N PHE A 411 16.02 -13.63 -25.69
CA PHE A 411 15.67 -13.42 -27.08
C PHE A 411 14.17 -13.72 -27.21
N ASP A 412 13.35 -12.81 -26.69
CA ASP A 412 11.89 -12.83 -26.70
C ASP A 412 11.38 -12.53 -28.11
N MET A 413 11.76 -13.41 -29.04
CA MET A 413 11.36 -13.37 -30.45
C MET A 413 9.84 -13.61 -30.60
N ASP A 414 9.22 -14.22 -29.59
CA ASP A 414 7.77 -14.49 -29.54
C ASP A 414 6.97 -13.45 -28.73
N ALA A 415 7.57 -12.70 -27.79
CA ALA A 415 6.79 -11.81 -26.90
C ALA A 415 6.19 -10.58 -27.61
N LEU A 416 6.72 -10.22 -28.78
CA LEU A 416 6.17 -9.18 -29.67
C LEU A 416 4.96 -9.67 -30.47
N SER A 417 4.63 -10.97 -30.47
CA SER A 417 3.62 -11.55 -31.37
C SER A 417 2.15 -11.38 -30.91
N HIS A 418 1.88 -10.81 -29.73
CA HIS A 418 0.55 -10.82 -29.10
C HIS A 418 0.00 -9.43 -28.72
N SER A 419 0.54 -8.34 -29.28
CA SER A 419 0.07 -6.97 -29.03
C SER A 419 -0.25 -6.12 -30.27
N GLU A 420 -0.33 -6.70 -31.48
CA GLU A 420 -0.55 -5.95 -32.74
C GLU A 420 -1.73 -6.45 -33.62
N GLU A 421 -2.66 -7.27 -33.11
CA GLU A 421 -3.86 -7.69 -33.90
C GLU A 421 -4.97 -6.62 -34.04
N GLN A 422 -4.75 -5.37 -33.62
CA GLN A 422 -5.65 -4.25 -33.94
C GLN A 422 -4.91 -3.01 -34.46
N ASN A 423 -5.15 -2.69 -35.75
CA ASN A 423 -4.82 -1.43 -36.41
C ASN A 423 -3.36 -0.93 -36.32
N SER A 424 -2.45 -1.61 -37.01
CA SER A 424 -1.47 -0.88 -37.83
C SER A 424 -1.26 -1.56 -39.19
N SER A 425 -1.01 -0.76 -40.23
CA SER A 425 -0.52 -1.29 -41.50
C SER A 425 1.00 -1.28 -41.41
N SER A 426 1.61 -2.47 -41.34
CA SER A 426 3.04 -2.66 -41.06
C SER A 426 3.93 -2.09 -42.18
N GLY A 427 4.15 -0.79 -42.13
CA GLY A 427 5.07 -0.08 -43.01
C GLY A 427 6.50 -0.48 -42.67
N SER A 428 7.06 -1.43 -43.40
CA SER A 428 8.43 -1.89 -43.20
C SER A 428 9.40 -0.72 -43.40
N ILE A 429 9.96 -0.21 -42.30
CA ILE A 429 10.94 0.88 -42.35
C ILE A 429 12.22 0.32 -42.98
N LYS A 430 12.42 0.60 -44.27
CA LYS A 430 13.69 0.35 -44.94
C LYS A 430 14.75 1.32 -44.40
N ILE A 431 15.51 0.87 -43.42
CA ILE A 431 16.72 1.57 -42.97
C ILE A 431 17.87 1.04 -43.83
N GLU A 432 18.33 1.84 -44.80
CA GLU A 432 19.54 1.53 -45.57
C GLU A 432 20.77 1.89 -44.72
N ILE A 433 21.26 0.91 -43.95
CA ILE A 433 22.51 1.01 -43.18
C ILE A 433 23.60 0.27 -43.95
N ASP A 434 24.68 0.97 -44.30
CA ASP A 434 25.87 0.35 -44.88
C ASP A 434 26.69 -0.32 -43.76
N LEU A 435 26.60 -1.65 -43.68
CA LEU A 435 27.25 -2.47 -42.66
C LEU A 435 28.41 -3.26 -43.27
N PRO A 436 29.58 -3.33 -42.61
CA PRO A 436 30.74 -4.03 -43.15
C PRO A 436 30.48 -5.55 -43.21
N VAL A 437 30.34 -6.08 -44.42
CA VAL A 437 30.22 -7.52 -44.65
C VAL A 437 31.59 -8.18 -44.47
N ILE A 438 31.75 -8.91 -43.38
CA ILE A 438 32.93 -9.75 -43.14
C ILE A 438 32.76 -11.03 -43.98
N LEU A 439 33.66 -11.23 -44.95
CA LEU A 439 33.76 -12.45 -45.74
C LEU A 439 34.69 -13.46 -45.05
N PRO A 440 34.48 -14.77 -45.23
CA PRO A 440 35.43 -15.78 -44.76
C PRO A 440 36.77 -15.63 -45.49
N SER A 441 37.85 -16.00 -44.80
CA SER A 441 39.19 -16.10 -45.37
C SER A 441 39.34 -17.29 -46.33
N ASP A 442 40.37 -17.26 -47.17
CA ASP A 442 40.71 -18.37 -48.07
C ASP A 442 41.00 -19.69 -47.30
N GLU A 443 41.47 -19.59 -46.05
CA GLU A 443 41.75 -20.73 -45.17
C GLU A 443 40.46 -21.36 -44.63
N GLU A 444 39.54 -20.55 -44.10
CA GLU A 444 38.20 -21.01 -43.68
C GLU A 444 37.39 -21.61 -44.86
N LEU A 445 37.54 -21.04 -46.07
CA LEU A 445 36.90 -21.56 -47.27
C LEU A 445 37.49 -22.92 -47.69
N ALA A 446 38.80 -23.09 -47.57
CA ALA A 446 39.48 -24.37 -47.82
C ALA A 446 39.14 -25.44 -46.78
N GLU A 447 39.00 -25.07 -45.49
CA GLU A 447 38.49 -25.98 -44.46
C GLU A 447 37.04 -26.40 -44.73
N HIS A 448 36.17 -25.47 -45.16
CA HIS A 448 34.80 -25.78 -45.53
C HIS A 448 34.73 -26.74 -46.72
N GLU A 449 35.51 -26.51 -47.79
CA GLU A 449 35.61 -27.44 -48.92
C GLU A 449 36.10 -28.84 -48.51
N ASN A 450 37.07 -28.91 -47.59
CA ASN A 450 37.60 -30.17 -47.07
C ASN A 450 36.54 -30.91 -46.23
N TRP A 451 35.77 -30.19 -45.42
CA TRP A 451 34.64 -30.73 -44.67
C TRP A 451 33.53 -31.26 -45.59
N VAL A 452 33.19 -30.55 -46.67
CA VAL A 452 32.19 -31.01 -47.66
C VAL A 452 32.62 -32.34 -48.30
N LYS A 453 33.90 -32.47 -48.67
CA LYS A 453 34.47 -33.71 -49.25
C LYS A 453 34.44 -34.87 -48.24
N GLN A 454 34.87 -34.62 -47.00
CA GLN A 454 34.82 -35.62 -45.92
C GLN A 454 33.38 -36.05 -45.57
N TYR A 455 32.40 -35.14 -45.67
CA TYR A 455 30.99 -35.49 -45.49
C TYR A 455 30.52 -36.45 -46.59
N GLU A 456 30.84 -36.17 -47.86
CA GLU A 456 30.46 -37.02 -48.99
C GLU A 456 31.12 -38.41 -48.91
N GLU A 457 32.43 -38.49 -48.62
CA GLU A 457 33.14 -39.77 -48.40
C GLU A 457 32.52 -40.61 -47.27
N LYS A 458 32.07 -39.96 -46.20
CA LYS A 458 31.50 -40.62 -45.01
C LYS A 458 30.05 -41.05 -45.18
N HIS A 459 29.25 -40.30 -45.95
CA HIS A 459 27.81 -40.52 -46.08
C HIS A 459 27.38 -41.07 -47.44
N GLY A 460 28.29 -41.18 -48.42
CA GLY A 460 28.04 -41.79 -49.73
C GLY A 460 27.14 -40.96 -50.66
N ALA A 461 26.89 -39.69 -50.31
CA ALA A 461 26.10 -38.74 -51.08
C ALA A 461 26.56 -37.30 -50.76
N PRO A 462 26.52 -36.39 -51.74
CA PRO A 462 26.91 -34.98 -51.54
C PRO A 462 25.97 -34.25 -50.57
N CYS A 463 26.50 -33.27 -49.84
CA CYS A 463 25.70 -32.41 -48.98
C CYS A 463 25.03 -31.26 -49.77
N LEU A 464 24.06 -30.58 -49.15
CA LEU A 464 23.34 -29.45 -49.78
C LEU A 464 24.22 -28.23 -50.12
N PHE A 465 25.47 -28.18 -49.64
CA PHE A 465 26.44 -27.14 -49.92
C PHE A 465 27.44 -27.51 -51.03
N ALA A 466 27.45 -28.77 -51.49
CA ALA A 466 28.16 -29.17 -52.70
C ALA A 466 27.45 -28.58 -53.94
N LYS A 467 28.22 -27.96 -54.84
CA LYS A 467 27.75 -27.31 -56.07
C LYS A 467 28.43 -27.90 -57.30
#